data_AF-A0A940M369-F1
#
_entry.id   AF-A0A940M369-F1
#
_cell.length_a   1.000
_cell.length_b   1.000
_cell.length_c   1.000
_cell.angle_alpha   90.00
_cell.angle_beta   90.00
_cell.angle_gamma   90.00
#
_symmetry.space_group_name_H-M   'P 1'
#
loop_
_entity.id
_entity.type
_entity.pdbx_description
1 polymer ?
#
loop_
_entity_poly.entity_id
_entity_poly.type
_entity_poly.pdbx_seq_one_letter_code
_entity_poly.pdbx_strand_id
1 'polypeptide(L)'
;MNAAIRFLADLRRLGVGRDPNALFDARLTFGEKLADRVAAVGGSWKFIIGFSLFLVAWGLLNTLALGARAFDPFPFIFLNLMLSMLAALQAPVIMMSQNRQAAKDRLEARLDYETNLRAEAQIESLHEKIDALTAQIEALASVRAAN
;
A
#
# COMPACT_ATOMS: atom_id res chain seq x y z
N MET A 1 -20.16 -0.70 -18.68
CA MET A 1 -19.58 -2.05 -18.48
C MET A 1 -18.41 -1.93 -17.51
N ASN A 2 -18.58 -2.39 -16.27
CA ASN A 2 -17.82 -1.91 -15.11
C ASN A 2 -16.35 -2.34 -15.12
N ALA A 3 -15.45 -1.39 -14.83
CA ALA A 3 -14.00 -1.60 -14.75
C ALA A 3 -13.60 -2.74 -13.80
N ALA A 4 -14.40 -2.98 -12.76
CA ALA A 4 -14.24 -4.08 -11.81
C ALA A 4 -14.38 -5.48 -12.45
N ILE A 5 -15.31 -5.64 -13.41
CA ILE A 5 -15.53 -6.94 -14.08
C ILE A 5 -14.37 -7.28 -15.03
N ARG A 6 -13.83 -6.27 -15.73
CA ARG A 6 -12.62 -6.46 -16.56
C ARG A 6 -11.38 -6.75 -15.72
N PHE A 7 -11.27 -6.14 -14.54
CA PHE A 7 -10.17 -6.38 -13.62
C PHE A 7 -10.14 -7.83 -13.10
N LEU A 8 -11.30 -8.35 -12.68
CA LEU A 8 -11.43 -9.76 -12.27
C LEU A 8 -11.14 -10.73 -13.42
N ALA A 9 -11.55 -10.37 -14.65
CA ALA A 9 -11.27 -11.17 -15.85
C ALA A 9 -9.77 -11.16 -16.22
N ASP A 10 -9.07 -10.02 -16.06
CA ASP A 10 -7.64 -9.90 -16.28
C ASP A 10 -6.84 -10.69 -15.24
N LEU A 11 -7.23 -10.64 -13.97
CA LEU A 11 -6.62 -11.46 -12.91
C LEU A 11 -6.78 -12.96 -13.15
N ARG A 12 -7.90 -13.39 -13.74
CA ARG A 12 -8.14 -14.80 -14.10
C ARG A 12 -7.29 -15.26 -15.29
N ARG A 13 -6.87 -14.34 -16.17
CA ARG A 13 -6.07 -14.64 -17.38
C ARG A 13 -4.56 -14.61 -17.15
N LEU A 14 -4.11 -13.94 -16.10
CA LEU A 14 -2.70 -13.89 -15.73
C LEU A 14 -2.42 -15.10 -14.83
N GLY A 15 -1.78 -16.12 -15.40
CA GLY A 15 -1.28 -17.26 -14.63
C GLY A 15 -0.43 -16.82 -13.43
N VAL A 16 -0.37 -17.69 -12.42
CA VAL A 16 0.43 -17.54 -11.19
C VAL A 16 1.78 -16.89 -11.51
N GLY A 17 1.99 -15.64 -11.09
CA GLY A 17 3.30 -14.98 -11.25
C GLY A 17 3.34 -13.47 -11.53
N ARG A 18 2.23 -12.76 -11.76
CA ARG A 18 2.26 -11.28 -11.83
C ARG A 18 1.84 -10.64 -10.52
N ASP A 19 2.72 -9.79 -9.99
CA ASP A 19 2.50 -8.99 -8.79
C ASP A 19 1.25 -8.09 -8.95
N PRO A 20 0.19 -8.30 -8.16
CA PRO A 20 -1.02 -7.46 -8.17
C PRO A 20 -0.70 -5.97 -7.95
N ASN A 21 0.36 -5.67 -7.21
CA ASN A 21 0.81 -4.29 -6.98
C ASN A 21 1.31 -3.63 -8.26
N ALA A 22 2.01 -4.38 -9.13
CA ALA A 22 2.50 -3.86 -10.41
C ALA A 22 1.37 -3.46 -11.37
N LEU A 23 0.24 -4.18 -11.34
CA LEU A 23 -0.94 -3.83 -12.12
C LEU A 23 -1.67 -2.60 -11.57
N PHE A 24 -1.67 -2.43 -10.25
CA PHE A 24 -2.23 -1.26 -9.58
C PHE A 24 -1.39 -0.01 -9.89
N ASP A 25 -0.07 -0.12 -9.82
CA ASP A 25 0.87 0.96 -10.08
C ASP A 25 0.87 1.40 -11.56
N ALA A 26 0.62 0.49 -12.48
CA ALA A 26 0.48 0.78 -13.91
C ALA A 26 -0.74 1.67 -14.22
N ARG A 27 -1.75 1.71 -13.34
CA ARG A 27 -2.98 2.50 -13.51
C ARG A 27 -2.94 3.87 -12.84
N LEU A 28 -1.87 4.19 -12.11
CA LEU A 28 -1.76 5.47 -11.42
C LEU A 28 -1.61 6.64 -12.41
N THR A 29 -2.44 7.66 -12.22
CA THR A 29 -2.33 8.93 -12.93
C THR A 29 -1.07 9.70 -12.49
N PHE A 30 -0.67 10.69 -13.28
CA PHE A 30 0.47 11.54 -12.94
C PHE A 30 0.30 12.26 -11.60
N GLY A 31 -0.91 12.78 -11.33
CA GLY A 31 -1.23 13.46 -10.07
C GLY A 31 -1.13 12.54 -8.86
N GLU A 32 -1.56 11.28 -8.99
CA GLU A 32 -1.46 10.29 -7.92
C GLU A 32 0.00 9.90 -7.65
N LYS A 33 0.81 9.72 -8.69
CA LYS A 33 2.25 9.46 -8.56
C LYS A 33 2.98 10.63 -7.89
N LEU A 34 2.60 11.86 -8.20
CA LEU A 34 3.15 13.04 -7.57
C LEU A 34 2.75 13.13 -6.10
N ALA A 35 1.47 12.89 -5.79
CA ALA A 35 0.96 12.88 -4.42
C ALA A 35 1.68 11.84 -3.54
N ASP A 36 1.92 10.62 -4.06
CA ASP A 36 2.68 9.60 -3.34
C ASP A 36 4.12 10.02 -3.06
N ARG A 37 4.80 10.63 -4.03
CA ARG A 37 6.15 11.15 -3.83
C ARG A 37 6.18 12.26 -2.79
N VAL A 38 5.23 13.18 -2.85
CA VAL A 38 5.11 14.29 -1.88
C VAL A 38 4.84 13.74 -0.48
N ALA A 39 3.94 12.77 -0.33
CA ALA A 39 3.67 12.11 0.95
C ALA A 39 4.90 11.36 1.48
N ALA A 40 5.61 10.62 0.63
CA ALA A 40 6.81 9.87 1.01
C ALA A 40 7.98 10.78 1.44
N VAL A 41 8.17 11.93 0.76
CA VAL A 41 9.17 12.92 1.13
C VAL A 41 8.79 13.63 2.43
N GLY A 42 7.53 14.06 2.56
CA GLY A 42 7.02 14.72 3.76
C GLY A 42 7.04 13.84 5.02
N GLY A 43 6.95 12.52 4.87
CA GLY A 43 7.03 11.54 5.95
C GLY A 43 8.45 11.10 6.34
N SER A 44 9.49 11.60 5.68
CA SER A 44 10.88 11.18 5.94
C SER A 44 11.48 11.88 7.17
N TRP A 45 12.17 11.12 8.02
CA TRP A 45 12.95 11.66 9.14
C TRP A 45 13.99 12.72 8.72
N LYS A 46 14.62 12.55 7.54
CA LYS A 46 15.58 13.51 7.01
C LYS A 46 14.91 14.85 6.65
N PHE A 47 13.69 14.79 6.12
CA PHE A 47 12.90 15.99 5.81
C PHE A 47 12.50 16.72 7.08
N ILE A 48 12.01 16.01 8.11
CA ILE A 48 11.63 16.61 9.40
C ILE A 48 12.80 17.36 10.01
N ILE A 49 13.97 16.73 10.12
CA ILE A 49 15.17 17.35 10.71
C ILE A 49 15.61 18.56 9.89
N GLY A 50 15.71 18.44 8.57
CA GLY A 50 16.12 19.54 7.70
C GLY A 50 15.14 20.72 7.74
N PHE A 51 13.85 20.44 7.76
CA PHE A 51 12.80 21.45 7.85
C PHE A 51 12.84 22.17 9.20
N SER A 52 12.99 21.45 10.31
CA SER A 52 13.15 22.06 11.64
C SER A 52 14.39 22.96 11.72
N LEU A 53 15.53 22.53 11.17
CA LEU A 53 16.74 23.36 11.11
C LEU A 53 16.53 24.63 10.28
N PHE A 54 15.84 24.51 9.15
CA PHE A 54 15.47 25.66 8.32
C PHE A 54 14.60 26.67 9.09
N LEU A 55 13.59 26.21 9.83
CA LEU A 55 12.72 27.08 10.63
C LEU A 55 13.52 27.83 11.71
N VAL A 56 14.42 27.13 12.41
CA VAL A 56 15.31 27.74 13.41
C VAL A 56 16.23 28.76 12.75
N ALA A 57 16.87 28.41 11.64
CA ALA A 57 17.76 29.31 10.91
C ALA A 57 17.02 30.57 10.41
N TRP A 58 15.80 30.43 9.89
CA TRP A 58 14.96 31.54 9.46
C TRP A 58 14.63 32.48 10.60
N GLY A 59 14.23 31.93 11.75
CA GLY A 59 13.94 32.70 12.96
C GLY A 59 15.18 33.46 13.45
N LEU A 60 16.33 32.80 13.54
CA LEU A 60 17.59 33.41 13.96
C LEU A 60 18.05 34.51 12.99
N LEU A 61 17.93 34.30 11.68
CA LEU A 61 18.32 35.29 10.68
C LEU A 61 17.44 36.55 10.75
N ASN A 62 16.12 36.40 10.87
CA ASN A 62 15.21 37.55 10.97
C ASN A 62 15.36 38.29 12.30
N THR A 63 15.60 37.58 13.42
CA THR A 63 15.71 38.21 14.75
C THR A 63 17.08 38.79 15.03
N LEU A 64 18.16 38.06 14.75
CA LEU A 64 19.51 38.45 15.14
C LEU A 64 20.25 39.21 14.04
N ALA A 65 20.07 38.83 12.78
CA ALA A 65 20.88 39.38 11.68
C ALA A 65 20.24 40.61 11.02
N LEU A 66 18.91 40.65 10.89
CA LEU A 66 18.22 41.77 10.23
C LEU A 66 17.61 42.80 11.20
N GLY A 67 17.26 42.41 12.43
CA GLY A 67 16.77 43.32 13.49
C GLY A 67 15.71 44.31 12.99
N ALA A 68 16.08 45.60 12.86
CA ALA A 68 15.18 46.68 12.41
C ALA A 68 14.79 46.65 10.91
N ARG A 69 15.46 45.84 10.08
CA ARG A 69 15.12 45.58 8.66
C ARG A 69 14.61 44.17 8.44
N ALA A 70 14.15 43.49 9.50
CA ALA A 70 13.65 42.12 9.41
C ALA A 70 12.50 42.04 8.41
N PHE A 71 12.62 41.09 7.47
CA PHE A 71 11.58 40.82 6.48
C PHE A 71 10.35 40.17 7.14
N ASP A 72 10.58 39.34 8.16
CA ASP A 72 9.53 38.72 8.96
C ASP A 72 9.85 38.90 10.47
N PRO A 73 9.55 40.07 11.06
CA PRO A 73 9.79 40.34 12.48
C PRO A 73 8.96 39.41 13.37
N PHE A 74 9.45 39.14 14.60
CA PHE A 74 8.67 38.44 15.61
C PHE A 74 7.30 39.15 15.78
N PRO A 75 6.15 38.45 15.63
CA PRO A 75 5.92 37.00 15.82
C PRO A 75 5.93 36.10 14.57
N PHE A 76 6.60 36.49 13.47
CA PHE A 76 6.76 35.69 12.23
C PHE A 76 5.46 35.39 11.46
N ILE A 77 4.71 36.44 11.10
CA ILE A 77 3.41 36.31 10.42
C ILE A 77 3.56 35.66 9.05
N PHE A 78 4.61 35.97 8.30
CA PHE A 78 4.81 35.41 6.97
C PHE A 78 5.11 33.92 7.04
N LEU A 79 6.01 33.51 7.94
CA LEU A 79 6.31 32.10 8.17
C LEU A 79 5.06 31.34 8.60
N ASN A 80 4.26 31.90 9.52
CA ASN A 80 3.02 31.29 9.98
C ASN A 80 2.01 31.07 8.84
N LEU A 81 1.83 32.08 7.97
CA LEU A 81 0.97 31.98 6.80
C LEU A 81 1.42 30.88 5.85
N MET A 82 2.72 30.83 5.53
CA MET A 82 3.28 29.80 4.65
C MET A 82 3.10 28.39 5.23
N LEU A 83 3.36 28.21 6.53
CA LEU A 83 3.18 26.93 7.22
C LEU A 83 1.71 26.49 7.22
N SER A 84 0.79 27.42 7.44
CA SER A 84 -0.65 27.14 7.43
C SER A 84 -1.13 26.70 6.05
N MET A 85 -0.69 27.38 4.99
CA MET A 85 -0.98 26.99 3.61
C MET A 85 -0.38 25.62 3.26
N LEU A 86 0.86 25.36 3.68
CA LEU A 86 1.53 24.08 3.47
C LEU A 86 0.77 22.94 4.15
N ALA A 87 0.39 23.12 5.42
CA ALA A 87 -0.39 22.13 6.18
C ALA A 87 -1.76 21.87 5.56
N ALA A 88 -2.46 22.92 5.10
CA ALA A 88 -3.76 22.81 4.44
C ALA A 88 -3.70 21.97 3.16
N LEU A 89 -2.64 22.11 2.36
CA LEU A 89 -2.42 21.29 1.16
C LEU A 89 -1.90 19.88 1.50
N GLN A 90 -1.20 19.71 2.61
CA GLN A 90 -0.61 18.44 3.02
C GLN A 90 -1.69 17.41 3.41
N ALA A 91 -2.71 17.81 4.18
CA ALA A 91 -3.72 16.87 4.69
C ALA A 91 -4.50 16.11 3.57
N PRO A 92 -4.99 16.76 2.50
CA PRO A 92 -5.61 16.07 1.38
C PRO A 92 -4.65 15.15 0.63
N VAL A 93 -3.40 15.56 0.42
CA VAL A 93 -2.38 14.75 -0.27
C VAL A 93 -2.08 13.47 0.51
N ILE A 94 -1.92 13.60 1.84
CA ILE A 94 -1.76 12.45 2.73
C ILE A 94 -2.99 11.55 2.65
N MET A 95 -4.20 12.10 2.73
CA MET A 95 -5.44 11.33 2.67
C MET A 95 -5.62 10.59 1.34
N MET A 96 -5.22 11.22 0.22
CA MET A 96 -5.24 10.57 -1.10
C MET A 96 -4.26 9.40 -1.17
N SER A 97 -3.05 9.55 -0.60
CA SER A 97 -2.08 8.45 -0.51
C SER A 97 -2.57 7.34 0.42
N GLN A 98 -3.14 7.68 1.57
CA GLN A 98 -3.73 6.71 2.51
C GLN A 98 -4.91 5.95 1.91
N ASN A 99 -5.86 6.63 1.26
CA ASN A 99 -7.00 5.98 0.59
C ASN A 99 -6.53 5.00 -0.49
N ARG A 100 -5.45 5.33 -1.20
CA ARG A 100 -4.84 4.46 -2.20
C ARG A 100 -4.19 3.24 -1.58
N GLN A 101 -3.38 3.41 -0.53
CA GLN A 101 -2.77 2.28 0.18
C GLN A 101 -3.83 1.35 0.77
N ALA A 102 -4.87 1.91 1.41
CA ALA A 102 -5.98 1.12 1.93
C ALA A 102 -6.73 0.34 0.83
N ALA A 103 -6.82 0.88 -0.40
CA ALA A 103 -7.41 0.16 -1.54
C ALA A 103 -6.53 -1.01 -2.01
N LYS A 104 -5.19 -0.84 -1.99
CA LYS A 104 -4.24 -1.93 -2.28
C LYS A 104 -4.32 -3.02 -1.21
N ASP A 105 -4.26 -2.66 0.07
CA ASP A 105 -4.32 -3.60 1.19
C ASP A 105 -5.61 -4.45 1.15
N ARG A 106 -6.75 -3.82 0.83
CA ARG A 106 -8.04 -4.52 0.67
C ARG A 106 -8.06 -5.49 -0.52
N LEU A 107 -7.35 -5.17 -1.60
CA LEU A 107 -7.25 -6.05 -2.76
C LEU A 107 -6.35 -7.25 -2.44
N GLU A 108 -5.20 -7.02 -1.83
CA GLU A 108 -4.27 -8.06 -1.41
C GLU A 108 -4.96 -9.06 -0.46
N ALA A 109 -5.64 -8.55 0.57
CA ALA A 109 -6.41 -9.38 1.50
C ALA A 109 -7.50 -10.24 0.80
N ARG A 110 -8.13 -9.73 -0.28
CA ARG A 110 -9.10 -10.50 -1.06
C ARG A 110 -8.44 -11.61 -1.87
N LEU A 111 -7.29 -11.32 -2.48
CA LEU A 111 -6.54 -12.31 -3.27
C LEU A 111 -6.00 -13.42 -2.37
N ASP A 112 -5.51 -13.09 -1.18
CA ASP A 112 -5.08 -14.06 -0.18
C ASP A 112 -6.24 -14.95 0.25
N TYR A 113 -7.40 -14.35 0.53
CA TYR A 113 -8.61 -15.10 0.87
C TYR A 113 -9.04 -16.08 -0.24
N GLU A 114 -9.08 -15.63 -1.50
CA GLU A 114 -9.40 -16.51 -2.63
C GLU A 114 -8.38 -17.63 -2.81
N THR A 115 -7.09 -17.35 -2.59
CA THR A 115 -6.02 -18.35 -2.67
C THR A 115 -6.18 -19.39 -1.57
N ASN A 116 -6.51 -18.96 -0.36
CA ASN A 116 -6.75 -19.85 0.77
C ASN A 116 -7.95 -20.78 0.52
N LEU A 117 -9.07 -20.26 0.02
CA LEU A 117 -10.23 -21.09 -0.35
C LEU A 117 -9.90 -22.13 -1.43
N ARG A 118 -9.08 -21.75 -2.42
CA ARG A 118 -8.63 -22.70 -3.46
C ARG A 118 -7.71 -23.77 -2.88
N ALA A 119 -6.83 -23.41 -1.95
CA ALA A 119 -5.97 -24.36 -1.26
C ALA A 119 -6.79 -25.33 -0.42
N GLU A 120 -7.79 -24.84 0.32
CA GLU A 120 -8.72 -25.64 1.11
C GLU A 120 -9.45 -26.69 0.23
N ALA A 121 -10.04 -26.26 -0.89
CA ALA A 121 -10.70 -27.17 -1.84
C ALA A 121 -9.74 -28.20 -2.46
N GLN A 122 -8.48 -27.81 -2.71
CA GLN A 122 -7.46 -28.74 -3.21
C GLN A 122 -7.05 -29.77 -2.14
N ILE A 123 -6.96 -29.36 -0.87
CA ILE A 123 -6.68 -30.26 0.25
C ILE A 123 -7.83 -31.25 0.44
N GLU A 124 -9.08 -30.80 0.37
CA GLU A 124 -10.26 -31.67 0.43
C GLU A 124 -10.22 -32.72 -0.69
N SER A 125 -9.98 -32.31 -1.93
CA SER A 125 -9.83 -33.23 -3.05
C SER A 125 -8.65 -34.20 -2.91
N LEU A 126 -7.55 -33.79 -2.28
CA LEU A 126 -6.44 -34.67 -1.95
C LEU A 126 -6.83 -35.69 -0.87
N HIS A 127 -7.62 -35.28 0.13
CA HIS A 127 -8.13 -36.15 1.19
C HIS A 127 -8.99 -37.27 0.60
N GLU A 128 -9.95 -36.93 -0.27
CA GLU A 128 -10.79 -37.91 -0.97
C GLU A 128 -9.97 -38.94 -1.76
N LYS A 129 -8.88 -38.49 -2.42
CA LYS A 129 -7.98 -39.38 -3.16
C LYS A 129 -7.18 -40.28 -2.24
N ILE A 130 -6.75 -39.79 -1.08
CA ILE A 130 -6.04 -40.59 -0.07
C ILE A 130 -6.95 -41.66 0.51
N ASP A 131 -8.20 -41.30 0.81
CA ASP A 131 -9.20 -42.25 1.33
C ASP A 131 -9.49 -43.35 0.30
N ALA A 132 -9.66 -42.97 -0.98
CA ALA A 132 -9.86 -43.93 -2.07
C ALA A 132 -8.64 -44.87 -2.26
N LEU A 133 -7.42 -44.36 -2.13
CA LEU A 133 -6.20 -45.18 -2.19
C LEU A 133 -6.10 -46.12 -0.99
N THR A 134 -6.44 -45.65 0.20
CA THR A 134 -6.43 -46.44 1.44
C THR A 134 -7.40 -47.62 1.32
N ALA A 135 -8.63 -47.37 0.86
CA ALA A 135 -9.62 -48.41 0.62
C ALA A 135 -9.15 -49.47 -0.41
N GLN A 136 -8.47 -49.05 -1.48
CA GLN A 136 -7.90 -49.98 -2.46
C GLN A 136 -6.78 -50.86 -1.87
N ILE A 137 -5.92 -50.28 -1.03
CA ILE A 137 -4.86 -51.03 -0.34
C ILE A 137 -5.45 -52.07 0.60
N GLU A 138 -6.47 -51.72 1.38
CA GLU A 138 -7.18 -52.66 2.27
C GLU A 138 -7.84 -53.79 1.48
N ALA A 139 -8.51 -53.47 0.37
CA ALA A 139 -9.10 -54.47 -0.52
C ALA A 139 -8.03 -55.45 -1.05
N LEU A 140 -6.90 -54.96 -1.56
CA LEU A 140 -5.80 -55.79 -2.04
C LEU A 140 -5.19 -56.66 -0.93
N ALA A 141 -5.03 -56.10 0.27
CA ALA A 141 -4.51 -56.83 1.43
C ALA A 141 -5.44 -57.99 1.82
N SER A 142 -6.76 -57.78 1.81
CA SER A 142 -7.74 -58.83 2.12
C SER A 142 -7.73 -59.98 1.10
N VAL A 143 -7.59 -59.69 -0.20
CA VAL A 143 -7.50 -60.71 -1.26
C VAL A 143 -6.22 -61.55 -1.10
N ARG A 144 -5.11 -60.91 -0.73
CA ARG A 144 -3.84 -61.61 -0.48
C ARG A 144 -3.90 -62.49 0.77
N ALA A 145 -4.66 -62.11 1.79
CA ALA A 145 -4.82 -62.90 3.01
C ALA A 145 -5.73 -64.14 2.82
N ALA A 146 -6.55 -64.16 1.76
CA ALA A 146 -7.48 -65.25 1.45
C ALA A 146 -6.89 -66.34 0.53
N ASN A 147 -5.69 -66.12 -0.03
CA ASN A 147 -4.93 -67.08 -0.83
C ASN A 147 -3.75 -67.65 -0.04
#